data_AF-A0A094RVF8-F1
#
_entry.id   AF-A0A094RVF8-F1
#
_cell.length_a   1.000
_cell.length_b   1.000
_cell.length_c   1.000
_cell.angle_alpha   90.00
_cell.angle_beta   90.00
_cell.angle_gamma   90.00
#
_symmetry.space_group_name_H-M   'P 1'
#
loop_
_entity.id
_entity.type
_entity.pdbx_description
1 polymer ?
#
loop_
_entity_poly.entity_id
_entity_poly.type
_entity_poly.pdbx_seq_one_letter_code
_entity_poly.pdbx_strand_id
1 'polypeptide(L)'
;MAASLDDLIRRADLDELVRFVDGTCDARDWELLVDIRNEARAAVSTGRQLWPIATLANYRLALWSPAEYAVRALDDTARTFMPGPVSEIIAVHHRWEELEEHLAEGHDRSLIAHERAMRGDEIEQNETSVLDIPFAVQTWEPMYELATYSDDGVDFPEPNLPRAVDLMTTSPCQPTDDPESVQAFRRLVEPWTAQSNGDADAVVVEGSTADALGALGLSQARTTPLTASEALAWLAWAGASGGAHGKRRGTATGRGEAWWFLATFTGMADDWPCDAEEFADVLDSLDYTAYTYDKAPTGGWGLHLVIEDPEEGLAIALRATDND
;
A
#
# COMPACT_ATOMS: atom_id res chain seq x y z
N MET A 1 25.17 10.30 37.01
CA MET A 1 23.77 10.75 37.07
C MET A 1 23.24 10.61 35.67
N ALA A 2 22.12 9.91 35.46
CA ALA A 2 21.46 9.92 34.16
C ALA A 2 21.14 11.38 33.80
N ALA A 3 21.46 11.81 32.58
CA ALA A 3 21.09 13.14 32.12
C ALA A 3 19.56 13.25 32.10
N SER A 4 19.01 14.38 32.56
CA SER A 4 17.56 14.62 32.46
C SER A 4 17.20 14.87 30.99
N LEU A 5 15.97 14.52 30.60
CA LEU A 5 15.46 14.74 29.23
C LEU A 5 15.72 16.18 28.75
N ASP A 6 15.45 17.18 29.59
CA ASP A 6 15.70 18.60 29.27
C ASP A 6 17.18 18.90 28.94
N ASP A 7 18.12 18.23 29.59
CA ASP A 7 19.55 18.40 29.29
C ASP A 7 19.93 17.76 27.95
N LEU A 8 19.38 16.57 27.65
CA LEU A 8 19.57 15.89 26.37
C LEU A 8 19.00 16.69 25.20
N ILE A 9 17.76 17.19 25.34
CA ILE A 9 17.09 18.04 24.34
C ILE A 9 17.88 19.35 24.13
N ARG A 10 18.37 19.96 25.21
CA ARG A 10 19.15 21.20 25.12
C ARG A 10 20.46 21.02 24.35
N ARG A 11 21.17 19.92 24.59
CA ARG A 11 22.43 19.59 23.91
C ARG A 11 22.23 19.10 22.48
N ALA A 12 21.02 18.61 22.17
CA ALA A 12 20.68 18.00 20.90
C ALA A 12 21.63 16.84 20.53
N ASP A 13 22.05 16.06 21.53
CA ASP A 13 22.88 14.88 21.34
C ASP A 13 22.00 13.71 20.85
N LEU A 14 21.98 13.50 19.53
CA LEU A 14 21.13 12.49 18.91
C LEU A 14 21.51 11.08 19.38
N ASP A 15 22.79 10.78 19.56
CA ASP A 15 23.23 9.44 19.96
C ASP A 15 22.79 9.12 21.39
N GLU A 16 22.91 10.08 22.32
CA GLU A 16 22.42 9.91 23.69
C GLU A 16 20.89 9.85 23.73
N LEU A 17 20.19 10.65 22.92
CA LEU A 17 18.73 10.63 22.81
C LEU A 17 18.18 9.33 22.21
N VAL A 18 18.84 8.74 21.21
CA VAL A 18 18.43 7.42 20.66
C VAL A 18 18.51 6.36 21.74
N ARG A 19 19.64 6.28 22.48
CA ARG A 19 19.77 5.33 23.59
C ARG A 19 18.76 5.59 24.71
N PHE A 20 18.40 6.85 24.93
CA PHE A 20 17.38 7.23 25.91
C PHE A 20 15.99 6.77 25.48
N VAL A 21 15.64 6.91 24.20
CA VAL A 21 14.39 6.39 23.64
C VAL A 21 14.33 4.87 23.76
N ASP A 22 15.36 4.16 23.30
CA ASP A 22 15.39 2.69 23.33
C ASP A 22 15.33 2.17 24.77
N GLY A 23 16.11 2.75 25.69
CA GLY A 23 16.05 2.36 27.11
C GLY A 23 14.71 2.66 27.78
N THR A 24 14.00 3.72 27.35
CA THR A 24 12.65 4.04 27.82
C THR A 24 11.63 3.03 27.30
N CYS A 25 11.76 2.63 26.03
CA CYS A 25 10.94 1.61 25.40
C CYS A 25 11.13 0.24 26.07
N ASP A 26 12.39 -0.17 26.31
CA ASP A 26 12.74 -1.40 27.03
C ASP A 26 12.17 -1.43 28.45
N ALA A 27 12.19 -0.29 29.14
CA ALA A 27 11.61 -0.12 30.47
C ALA A 27 10.07 -0.08 30.47
N ARG A 28 9.44 0.01 29.29
CA ARG A 28 7.99 0.17 29.09
C ARG A 28 7.41 1.41 29.78
N ASP A 29 8.19 2.48 29.83
CA ASP A 29 7.75 3.78 30.36
C ASP A 29 7.13 4.61 29.22
N TRP A 30 5.89 4.27 28.87
CA TRP A 30 5.19 4.85 27.71
C TRP A 30 4.83 6.33 27.89
N GLU A 31 4.55 6.76 29.12
CA GLU A 31 4.34 8.16 29.45
C GLU A 31 5.59 8.98 29.17
N LEU A 32 6.77 8.52 29.64
CA LEU A 32 8.03 9.19 29.34
C LEU A 32 8.34 9.17 27.84
N LEU A 33 8.04 8.08 27.13
CA LEU A 33 8.26 8.00 25.69
C LEU A 33 7.42 9.03 24.91
N VAL A 34 6.17 9.25 25.35
CA VAL A 34 5.32 10.33 24.86
C VAL A 34 5.93 11.69 25.14
N ASP A 35 6.46 11.91 26.34
CA ASP A 35 7.10 13.17 26.71
C ASP A 35 8.34 13.43 25.85
N ILE A 36 9.19 12.43 25.63
CA ILE A 36 10.35 12.52 24.74
C ILE A 36 9.91 12.96 23.33
N ARG A 37 8.87 12.32 22.78
CA ARG A 37 8.33 12.67 21.46
C ARG A 37 7.87 14.13 21.41
N ASN A 38 7.09 14.55 22.40
CA ASN A 38 6.48 15.88 22.42
C ASN A 38 7.54 16.97 22.62
N GLU A 39 8.51 16.76 23.51
CA GLU A 39 9.63 17.69 23.75
C GLU A 39 10.56 17.79 22.52
N ALA A 40 10.87 16.67 21.87
CA ALA A 40 11.63 16.67 20.62
C ALA A 40 10.89 17.45 19.51
N ARG A 41 9.57 17.31 19.40
CA ARG A 41 8.74 18.10 18.45
C ARG A 41 8.75 19.58 18.79
N ALA A 42 8.53 19.94 20.06
CA ALA A 42 8.56 21.32 20.51
C ALA A 42 9.92 21.97 20.20
N ALA A 43 11.01 21.24 20.41
CA ALA A 43 12.36 21.66 20.06
C ALA A 43 12.55 21.88 18.54
N VAL A 44 11.98 21.03 17.67
CA VAL A 44 11.99 21.22 16.21
C VAL A 44 11.31 22.52 15.80
N SER A 45 10.17 22.83 16.40
CA SER A 45 9.46 24.11 16.17
C SER A 45 10.30 25.34 16.55
N THR A 46 11.31 25.17 17.40
CA THR A 46 12.27 26.23 17.78
C THR A 46 13.59 26.20 16.99
N GLY A 47 13.70 25.35 15.96
CA GLY A 47 14.84 25.27 15.03
C GLY A 47 15.88 24.20 15.36
N ARG A 48 15.65 23.32 16.35
CA ARG A 48 16.56 22.20 16.64
C ARG A 48 16.33 21.03 15.68
N GLN A 49 17.38 20.31 15.31
CA GLN A 49 17.31 19.14 14.42
C GLN A 49 16.97 17.86 15.18
N LEU A 50 15.84 17.84 15.91
CA LEU A 50 15.42 16.71 16.76
C LEU A 50 14.25 15.90 16.17
N TRP A 51 13.88 16.15 14.91
CA TRP A 51 12.84 15.40 14.22
C TRP A 51 13.11 13.89 14.14
N PRO A 52 14.36 13.37 14.06
CA PRO A 52 14.59 11.93 14.07
C PRO A 52 14.22 11.30 15.42
N ILE A 53 14.43 12.01 16.53
CA ILE A 53 14.08 11.53 17.88
C ILE A 53 12.57 11.53 18.08
N ALA A 54 11.88 12.57 17.62
CA ALA A 54 10.42 12.59 17.61
C ALA A 54 9.84 11.44 16.79
N THR A 55 10.43 11.17 15.63
CA THR A 55 10.01 10.08 14.73
C THR A 55 10.28 8.71 15.37
N LEU A 56 11.47 8.48 15.92
CA LEU A 56 11.82 7.23 16.60
C LEU A 56 10.90 6.96 17.79
N ALA A 57 10.66 7.96 18.65
CA ALA A 57 9.75 7.80 19.78
C ALA A 57 8.31 7.51 19.32
N ASN A 58 7.84 8.17 18.25
CA ASN A 58 6.53 7.89 17.67
C ASN A 58 6.44 6.48 17.06
N TYR A 59 7.51 6.02 16.41
CA TYR A 59 7.62 4.66 15.88
C TYR A 59 7.57 3.60 16.97
N ARG A 60 8.35 3.77 18.05
CA ARG A 60 8.34 2.87 19.21
C ARG A 60 6.96 2.83 19.90
N LEU A 61 6.28 3.98 20.01
CA LEU A 61 4.90 4.03 20.50
C LEU A 61 3.95 3.23 19.59
N ALA A 62 3.98 3.48 18.29
CA ALA A 62 3.11 2.78 17.33
C ALA A 62 3.34 1.27 17.33
N LEU A 63 4.59 0.82 17.45
CA LEU A 63 4.97 -0.58 17.29
C LEU A 63 4.84 -1.40 18.59
N TRP A 64 5.23 -0.84 19.74
CA TRP A 64 5.44 -1.64 20.96
C TRP A 64 4.56 -1.27 22.15
N SER A 65 3.98 -0.08 22.18
CA SER A 65 3.21 0.36 23.34
C SER A 65 1.81 -0.27 23.36
N PRO A 66 1.13 -0.33 24.52
CA PRO A 66 -0.28 -0.72 24.58
C PRO A 66 -1.16 0.15 23.68
N ALA A 67 -2.32 -0.37 23.27
CA ALA A 67 -3.20 0.28 22.30
C ALA A 67 -3.54 1.74 22.63
N GLU A 68 -3.83 2.06 23.89
CA GLU A 68 -4.11 3.43 24.38
C GLU A 68 -2.98 4.44 24.06
N TYR A 69 -1.73 3.98 23.98
CA TYR A 69 -0.56 4.78 23.63
C TYR A 69 -0.25 4.71 22.14
N ALA A 70 -0.40 3.53 21.51
CA ALA A 70 -0.12 3.31 20.10
C ALA A 70 -0.98 4.20 19.21
N VAL A 71 -2.28 4.35 19.50
CA VAL A 71 -3.19 5.23 18.74
C VAL A 71 -2.75 6.70 18.78
N ARG A 72 -1.97 7.12 19.78
CA ARG A 72 -1.43 8.49 19.85
C ARG A 72 -0.38 8.75 18.78
N ALA A 73 0.12 7.72 18.10
CA ALA A 73 1.04 7.85 16.98
C ALA A 73 0.39 8.34 15.70
N LEU A 74 -0.96 8.36 15.64
CA LEU A 74 -1.75 8.88 14.52
C LEU A 74 -1.68 10.41 14.37
N ASP A 75 -1.06 11.14 15.30
CA ASP A 75 -0.84 12.59 15.20
C ASP A 75 -0.07 12.96 13.92
N ASP A 76 -0.72 13.77 13.07
CA ASP A 76 -0.29 14.21 11.75
C ASP A 76 1.15 14.71 11.65
N THR A 77 1.62 15.42 12.67
CA THR A 77 2.93 16.07 12.59
C THR A 77 4.09 15.09 12.79
N ALA A 78 3.86 13.95 13.44
CA ALA A 78 4.88 12.94 13.72
C ALA A 78 4.90 11.81 12.67
N ARG A 79 3.82 11.63 11.90
CA ARG A 79 3.73 10.54 10.90
C ARG A 79 4.50 10.80 9.60
N THR A 80 4.87 12.05 9.32
CA THR A 80 5.53 12.44 8.06
C THR A 80 6.80 11.64 7.75
N PHE A 81 7.61 11.29 8.75
CA PHE A 81 8.90 10.61 8.54
C PHE A 81 8.90 9.15 9.02
N MET A 82 7.73 8.59 9.32
CA MET A 82 7.61 7.18 9.68
C MET A 82 8.05 6.31 8.50
N PRO A 83 8.65 5.14 8.77
CA PRO A 83 9.16 4.27 7.71
C PRO A 83 8.04 3.65 6.85
N GLY A 84 6.79 3.73 7.30
CA GLY A 84 5.60 3.35 6.54
C GLY A 84 4.32 3.91 7.17
N PRO A 85 3.15 3.54 6.63
CA PRO A 85 1.86 3.95 7.15
C PRO A 85 1.68 3.56 8.61
N VAL A 86 1.22 4.50 9.44
CA VAL A 86 0.98 4.24 10.86
C VAL A 86 -0.07 3.14 11.07
N SER A 87 -1.03 3.01 10.14
CA SER A 87 -2.03 1.94 10.14
C SER A 87 -1.40 0.55 10.11
N GLU A 88 -0.39 0.33 9.24
CA GLU A 88 0.33 -0.94 9.18
C GLU A 88 1.16 -1.19 10.44
N ILE A 89 1.86 -0.16 10.93
CA ILE A 89 2.77 -0.26 12.08
C ILE A 89 1.99 -0.64 13.35
N ILE A 90 0.89 0.06 13.64
CA ILE A 90 0.01 -0.25 14.77
C ILE A 90 -0.58 -1.67 14.62
N ALA A 91 -0.95 -2.05 13.40
CA ALA A 91 -1.56 -3.35 13.15
C ALA A 91 -0.60 -4.54 13.33
N VAL A 92 0.73 -4.36 13.45
CA VAL A 92 1.67 -5.49 13.54
C VAL A 92 1.46 -6.33 14.81
N HIS A 93 1.32 -5.68 15.98
CA HIS A 93 1.34 -6.37 17.28
C HIS A 93 0.04 -6.26 18.08
N HIS A 94 -0.91 -5.47 17.61
CA HIS A 94 -2.22 -5.31 18.27
C HIS A 94 -3.29 -6.16 17.61
N ARG A 95 -4.28 -6.58 18.40
CA ARG A 95 -5.56 -7.09 17.87
C ARG A 95 -6.58 -5.97 17.78
N TRP A 96 -7.58 -6.11 16.91
CA TRP A 96 -8.65 -5.14 16.71
C TRP A 96 -9.40 -4.86 18.03
N GLU A 97 -9.73 -5.91 18.79
CA GLU A 97 -10.41 -5.79 20.10
C GLU A 97 -9.65 -4.92 21.12
N GLU A 98 -8.33 -4.78 20.96
CA GLU A 98 -7.48 -3.95 21.84
C GLU A 98 -7.47 -2.49 21.37
N LEU A 99 -7.66 -2.24 20.08
CA LEU A 99 -7.55 -0.93 19.45
C LEU A 99 -8.88 -0.19 19.39
N GLU A 100 -9.97 -0.92 19.20
CA GLU A 100 -11.28 -0.39 18.85
C GLU A 100 -11.75 0.69 19.82
N GLU A 101 -11.60 0.49 21.12
CA GLU A 101 -12.07 1.45 22.14
C GLU A 101 -11.24 2.75 22.18
N HIS A 102 -10.05 2.74 21.60
CA HIS A 102 -9.10 3.87 21.63
C HIS A 102 -9.05 4.66 20.31
N LEU A 103 -9.57 4.09 19.21
CA LEU A 103 -9.55 4.71 17.89
C LEU A 103 -10.75 5.64 17.69
N ALA A 104 -10.47 6.90 17.34
CA ALA A 104 -11.49 7.84 16.90
C ALA A 104 -12.11 7.41 15.56
N GLU A 105 -13.40 7.67 15.36
CA GLU A 105 -14.07 7.44 14.08
C GLU A 105 -13.38 8.20 12.94
N GLY A 106 -13.27 7.55 11.77
CA GLY A 106 -12.75 8.16 10.55
C GLY A 106 -11.71 7.31 9.82
N HIS A 107 -10.92 7.97 8.99
CA HIS A 107 -10.02 7.35 8.03
C HIS A 107 -8.98 6.41 8.65
N ASP A 108 -8.27 6.87 9.69
CA ASP A 108 -7.20 6.06 10.30
C ASP A 108 -7.75 4.79 10.97
N ARG A 109 -8.92 4.88 11.64
CA ARG A 109 -9.62 3.73 12.22
C ARG A 109 -10.00 2.71 11.14
N SER A 110 -10.57 3.18 10.04
CA SER A 110 -10.96 2.31 8.93
C SER A 110 -9.74 1.60 8.31
N LEU A 111 -8.64 2.32 8.05
CA LEU A 111 -7.43 1.69 7.52
C LEU A 111 -6.85 0.65 8.49
N ILE A 112 -6.81 0.95 9.80
CA ILE A 112 -6.35 -0.01 10.81
C ILE A 112 -7.26 -1.24 10.85
N ALA A 113 -8.58 -1.05 10.76
CA ALA A 113 -9.53 -2.17 10.72
C ALA A 113 -9.28 -3.08 9.51
N HIS A 114 -9.05 -2.52 8.31
CA HIS A 114 -8.66 -3.33 7.14
C HIS A 114 -7.32 -4.03 7.33
N GLU A 115 -6.31 -3.35 7.87
CA GLU A 115 -5.01 -3.95 8.19
C GLU A 115 -5.13 -5.11 9.18
N ARG A 116 -6.01 -5.00 10.18
CA ARG A 116 -6.29 -6.08 11.14
C ARG A 116 -7.11 -7.21 10.54
N ALA A 117 -8.09 -6.91 9.71
CA ALA A 117 -8.87 -7.93 8.98
C ALA A 117 -7.97 -8.80 8.09
N MET A 118 -7.04 -8.18 7.36
CA MET A 118 -6.03 -8.93 6.57
C MET A 118 -5.07 -9.74 7.43
N ARG A 119 -4.88 -9.38 8.71
CA ARG A 119 -4.12 -10.14 9.71
C ARG A 119 -4.96 -11.18 10.45
N GLY A 120 -6.23 -11.36 10.06
CA GLY A 120 -7.11 -12.41 10.54
C GLY A 120 -8.08 -12.02 11.66
N ASP A 121 -8.18 -10.73 12.00
CA ASP A 121 -9.19 -10.29 12.97
C ASP A 121 -10.58 -10.18 12.33
N GLU A 122 -11.61 -10.46 13.12
CA GLU A 122 -13.00 -10.20 12.75
C GLU A 122 -13.35 -8.75 13.07
N ILE A 123 -13.87 -8.03 12.08
CA ILE A 123 -14.35 -6.65 12.22
C ILE A 123 -15.88 -6.67 12.14
N GLU A 124 -16.54 -5.97 13.06
CA GLU A 124 -18.00 -5.89 13.08
C GLU A 124 -18.54 -5.21 11.80
N GLN A 125 -19.69 -5.69 11.30
CA GLN A 125 -20.28 -5.19 10.04
C GLN A 125 -20.80 -3.74 10.12
N ASN A 126 -21.02 -3.22 11.32
CA ASN A 126 -21.43 -1.83 11.58
C ASN A 126 -20.23 -0.86 11.58
N GLU A 127 -18.99 -1.36 11.52
CA GLU A 127 -17.81 -0.52 11.43
C GLU A 127 -17.82 0.26 10.12
N THR A 128 -17.39 1.51 10.15
CA THR A 128 -17.43 2.37 8.95
C THR A 128 -16.17 2.18 8.12
N SER A 129 -16.32 1.73 6.88
CA SER A 129 -15.21 1.68 5.91
C SER A 129 -15.12 2.99 5.12
N VAL A 130 -13.92 3.54 4.98
CA VAL A 130 -13.63 4.64 4.04
C VAL A 130 -13.20 4.15 2.66
N LEU A 131 -12.92 2.85 2.54
CA LEU A 131 -12.60 2.20 1.27
C LEU A 131 -13.86 1.66 0.59
N ASP A 132 -15.00 1.67 1.30
CA ASP A 132 -16.29 1.17 0.84
C ASP A 132 -16.23 -0.28 0.30
N ILE A 133 -15.29 -1.09 0.81
CA ILE A 133 -15.20 -2.53 0.53
C ILE A 133 -15.34 -3.32 1.83
N PRO A 134 -15.74 -4.61 1.79
CA PRO A 134 -15.82 -5.43 2.99
C PRO A 134 -14.50 -5.48 3.76
N PHE A 135 -14.55 -5.35 5.09
CA PHE A 135 -13.36 -5.53 5.93
C PHE A 135 -12.79 -6.94 5.77
N ALA A 136 -13.65 -7.96 5.89
CA ALA A 136 -13.29 -9.35 5.69
C ALA A 136 -12.65 -9.54 4.31
N VAL A 137 -11.48 -10.18 4.29
CA VAL A 137 -10.86 -10.66 3.06
C VAL A 137 -11.71 -11.80 2.51
N GLN A 138 -12.18 -11.66 1.28
CA GLN A 138 -13.05 -12.62 0.64
C GLN A 138 -12.27 -13.87 0.24
N THR A 139 -12.96 -15.00 0.04
CA THR A 139 -12.30 -16.27 -0.28
C THR A 139 -11.63 -16.31 -1.66
N TRP A 140 -12.05 -15.42 -2.56
CA TRP A 140 -11.47 -15.24 -3.90
C TRP A 140 -10.29 -14.27 -3.91
N GLU A 141 -10.16 -13.43 -2.88
CA GLU A 141 -9.02 -12.52 -2.73
C GLU A 141 -7.75 -13.31 -2.40
N PRO A 142 -6.56 -12.81 -2.79
CA PRO A 142 -5.30 -13.42 -2.41
C PRO A 142 -5.05 -13.31 -0.91
N MET A 143 -4.15 -14.17 -0.43
CA MET A 143 -3.43 -13.86 0.80
C MET A 143 -2.46 -12.72 0.52
N TYR A 144 -2.82 -11.51 0.95
CA TYR A 144 -1.99 -10.33 0.75
C TYR A 144 -0.66 -10.43 1.49
N GLU A 145 0.43 -10.07 0.81
CA GLU A 145 1.74 -9.88 1.43
C GLU A 145 1.70 -8.63 2.32
N LEU A 146 1.94 -8.81 3.61
CA LEU A 146 1.84 -7.74 4.61
C LEU A 146 3.23 -7.27 5.03
N ALA A 147 3.38 -5.95 5.12
CA ALA A 147 4.59 -5.33 5.63
C ALA A 147 4.88 -5.76 7.08
N THR A 148 6.15 -6.00 7.38
CA THR A 148 6.63 -6.23 8.74
C THR A 148 7.51 -5.07 9.19
N TYR A 149 7.39 -4.73 10.47
CA TYR A 149 8.08 -3.62 11.10
C TYR A 149 8.77 -4.13 12.35
N SER A 150 10.03 -3.76 12.53
CA SER A 150 10.86 -4.17 13.67
C SER A 150 11.77 -3.02 14.11
N ASP A 151 12.55 -3.25 15.16
CA ASP A 151 13.53 -2.25 15.60
C ASP A 151 14.69 -2.08 14.62
N ASP A 152 15.00 -3.13 13.86
CA ASP A 152 16.17 -3.20 12.96
C ASP A 152 15.83 -2.78 11.52
N GLY A 153 14.55 -2.61 11.20
CA GLY A 153 14.12 -2.19 9.88
C GLY A 153 12.70 -2.61 9.53
N VAL A 154 12.37 -2.38 8.26
CA VAL A 154 11.09 -2.71 7.65
C VAL A 154 11.32 -3.67 6.49
N ASP A 155 10.37 -4.58 6.29
CA ASP A 155 10.34 -5.48 5.16
C ASP A 155 8.99 -5.38 4.47
N PHE A 156 9.03 -5.18 3.15
CA PHE A 156 7.86 -5.01 2.28
C PHE A 156 7.85 -6.16 1.28
N PRO A 157 7.40 -7.36 1.69
CA PRO A 157 7.45 -8.54 0.83
C PRO A 157 6.66 -8.33 -0.46
N GLU A 158 7.23 -8.79 -1.56
CA GLU A 158 6.63 -8.75 -2.88
C GLU A 158 5.84 -10.04 -3.14
N PRO A 159 4.68 -9.97 -3.82
CA PRO A 159 3.98 -11.16 -4.29
C PRO A 159 4.90 -11.99 -5.21
N ASN A 160 4.98 -13.29 -4.96
CA ASN A 160 5.76 -14.19 -5.80
C ASN A 160 4.99 -14.53 -7.09
N LEU A 161 5.30 -13.82 -8.18
CA LEU A 161 4.59 -13.95 -9.46
C LEU A 161 5.35 -14.80 -10.48
N PRO A 162 4.62 -15.52 -11.36
CA PRO A 162 5.25 -16.34 -12.38
C PRO A 162 5.99 -15.46 -13.39
N ARG A 163 7.14 -15.96 -13.84
CA ARG A 163 7.92 -15.29 -14.87
C ARG A 163 7.26 -15.47 -16.23
N ALA A 164 7.03 -14.37 -16.93
CA ALA A 164 6.59 -14.38 -18.32
C ALA A 164 7.65 -14.99 -19.26
N VAL A 165 7.26 -16.04 -20.00
CA VAL A 165 8.17 -16.86 -20.81
C VAL A 165 7.71 -17.06 -22.25
N ASP A 166 6.40 -17.12 -22.48
CA ASP A 166 5.82 -17.47 -23.77
C ASP A 166 5.89 -16.27 -24.72
N LEU A 167 6.52 -16.45 -25.88
CA LEU A 167 6.69 -15.35 -26.83
C LEU A 167 5.37 -15.09 -27.57
N MET A 168 4.90 -13.85 -27.50
CA MET A 168 3.74 -13.35 -28.22
C MET A 168 4.14 -12.25 -29.20
N THR A 169 3.64 -12.34 -30.43
CA THR A 169 3.65 -11.22 -31.39
C THR A 169 2.36 -10.43 -31.21
N THR A 170 2.49 -9.11 -31.13
CA THR A 170 1.35 -8.21 -30.90
C THR A 170 0.71 -7.78 -32.22
N SER A 171 -0.48 -7.18 -32.12
CA SER A 171 -1.26 -6.68 -33.25
C SER A 171 -1.46 -5.16 -33.09
N PRO A 172 -1.25 -4.36 -34.14
CA PRO A 172 -1.54 -2.93 -34.06
C PRO A 172 -3.05 -2.72 -33.90
N CYS A 173 -3.45 -2.09 -32.80
CA CYS A 173 -4.83 -1.74 -32.52
C CYS A 173 -4.94 -0.25 -32.14
N GLN A 174 -6.12 0.35 -32.35
CA GLN A 174 -6.39 1.70 -31.90
C GLN A 174 -6.97 1.66 -30.48
N PRO A 175 -6.49 2.50 -29.56
CA PRO A 175 -7.09 2.63 -28.23
C PRO A 175 -8.57 3.00 -28.31
N THR A 176 -9.36 2.38 -27.44
CA THR A 176 -10.73 2.81 -27.12
C THR A 176 -10.67 4.01 -26.17
N ASP A 177 -11.65 4.92 -26.27
CA ASP A 177 -11.76 6.08 -25.39
C ASP A 177 -12.40 5.69 -24.05
N ASP A 178 -11.58 5.15 -23.15
CA ASP A 178 -11.95 4.84 -21.77
C ASP A 178 -11.01 5.57 -20.80
N PRO A 179 -11.27 6.86 -20.54
CA PRO A 179 -10.44 7.66 -19.64
C PRO A 179 -10.61 7.26 -18.16
N GLU A 180 -11.71 6.60 -17.80
CA GLU A 180 -12.03 6.27 -16.40
C GLU A 180 -11.15 5.12 -15.92
N SER A 181 -11.07 4.03 -16.68
CA SER A 181 -10.17 2.90 -16.38
C SER A 181 -8.70 3.32 -16.34
N VAL A 182 -8.28 4.15 -17.30
CA VAL A 182 -6.92 4.70 -17.35
C VAL A 182 -6.63 5.60 -16.15
N GLN A 183 -7.58 6.43 -15.73
CA GLN A 183 -7.41 7.30 -14.58
C GLN A 183 -7.42 6.53 -13.25
N ALA A 184 -8.25 5.50 -13.13
CA ALA A 184 -8.27 4.60 -11.97
C ALA A 184 -6.91 3.89 -11.83
N PHE A 185 -6.34 3.39 -12.93
CA PHE A 185 -4.99 2.83 -12.92
C PHE A 185 -3.93 3.85 -12.50
N ARG A 186 -3.97 5.07 -13.07
CA ARG A 186 -3.01 6.14 -12.71
C ARG A 186 -3.08 6.52 -11.23
N ARG A 187 -4.27 6.52 -10.63
CA ARG A 187 -4.47 6.75 -9.19
C ARG A 187 -3.90 5.58 -8.37
N LEU A 188 -4.08 4.35 -8.84
CA LEU A 188 -3.51 3.16 -8.21
C LEU A 188 -1.98 3.24 -8.15
N VAL A 189 -1.28 3.70 -9.20
CA VAL A 189 0.19 3.81 -9.19
C VAL A 189 0.72 5.23 -9.00
N GLU A 190 -0.11 6.17 -8.53
CA GLU A 190 0.27 7.59 -8.36
C GLU A 190 1.59 7.79 -7.60
N PRO A 191 1.87 7.11 -6.47
CA PRO A 191 3.11 7.34 -5.71
C PRO A 191 4.38 7.12 -6.53
N TRP A 192 4.32 6.21 -7.50
CA TRP A 192 5.47 5.85 -8.33
C TRP A 192 5.83 6.97 -9.29
N THR A 193 4.81 7.64 -9.84
CA THR A 193 4.98 8.71 -10.83
C THR A 193 5.13 10.08 -10.20
N ALA A 194 4.51 10.31 -9.04
CA ALA A 194 4.48 11.61 -8.37
C ALA A 194 5.56 11.78 -7.28
N GLN A 195 6.00 10.67 -6.66
CA GLN A 195 6.92 10.70 -5.52
C GLN A 195 8.19 9.88 -5.74
N SER A 196 8.27 9.14 -6.86
CA SER A 196 9.44 8.36 -7.26
C SER A 196 9.84 8.70 -8.70
N ASN A 197 10.69 7.87 -9.32
CA ASN A 197 11.18 8.05 -10.69
C ASN A 197 10.41 7.19 -11.70
N GLY A 198 9.17 6.80 -11.37
CA GLY A 198 8.40 5.83 -12.12
C GLY A 198 7.66 6.42 -13.31
N ASP A 199 7.33 5.55 -14.26
CA ASP A 199 6.46 5.82 -15.41
C ASP A 199 5.24 4.89 -15.34
N ALA A 200 4.08 5.39 -15.76
CA ALA A 200 2.85 4.62 -15.83
C ALA A 200 2.05 4.93 -17.09
N ASP A 201 1.59 3.88 -17.76
CA ASP A 201 0.85 3.93 -19.01
C ASP A 201 -0.20 2.82 -19.02
N ALA A 202 -1.37 3.11 -19.58
CA ALA A 202 -2.46 2.16 -19.71
C ALA A 202 -3.24 2.42 -20.98
N VAL A 203 -3.66 1.35 -21.66
CA VAL A 203 -4.39 1.42 -22.93
C VAL A 203 -5.50 0.37 -22.93
N VAL A 204 -6.72 0.83 -23.17
CA VAL A 204 -7.91 -0.01 -23.38
C VAL A 204 -8.13 -0.17 -24.88
N VAL A 205 -8.53 -1.36 -25.33
CA VAL A 205 -8.88 -1.66 -26.73
C VAL A 205 -10.12 -2.55 -26.79
N GLU A 206 -10.86 -2.47 -27.90
CA GLU A 206 -11.73 -3.56 -28.36
C GLU A 206 -10.85 -4.65 -28.98
N GLY A 207 -10.70 -5.79 -28.31
CA GLY A 207 -9.90 -6.91 -28.80
C GLY A 207 -9.22 -7.70 -27.70
N SER A 208 -8.13 -8.35 -28.09
CA SER A 208 -7.43 -9.33 -27.28
C SER A 208 -6.20 -8.75 -26.57
N THR A 209 -5.58 -9.59 -25.73
CA THR A 209 -4.26 -9.34 -25.15
C THR A 209 -3.22 -8.89 -26.18
N ALA A 210 -3.18 -9.48 -27.37
CA ALA A 210 -2.22 -9.12 -28.41
C ALA A 210 -2.47 -7.71 -28.98
N ASP A 211 -3.74 -7.29 -29.03
CA ASP A 211 -4.17 -5.97 -29.50
C ASP A 211 -3.84 -4.89 -28.47
N ALA A 212 -4.11 -5.15 -27.18
CA ALA A 212 -3.82 -4.23 -26.08
C ALA A 212 -2.31 -3.95 -25.95
N LEU A 213 -1.49 -5.01 -26.01
CA LEU A 213 -0.02 -4.88 -26.00
C LEU A 213 0.51 -4.13 -27.22
N GLY A 214 -0.11 -4.33 -28.39
CA GLY A 214 0.25 -3.61 -29.60
C GLY A 214 -0.13 -2.13 -29.56
N ALA A 215 -1.30 -1.81 -28.99
CA ALA A 215 -1.75 -0.43 -28.78
C ALA A 215 -0.88 0.31 -27.73
N LEU A 216 -0.35 -0.41 -26.74
CA LEU A 216 0.68 0.09 -25.81
C LEU A 216 2.05 0.33 -26.49
N GLY A 217 2.20 -0.02 -27.78
CA GLY A 217 3.38 0.25 -28.59
C GLY A 217 4.43 -0.87 -28.58
N LEU A 218 4.10 -2.06 -28.08
CA LEU A 218 4.97 -3.23 -28.13
C LEU A 218 4.78 -3.98 -29.44
N SER A 219 5.86 -4.48 -30.05
CA SER A 219 5.77 -5.38 -31.22
C SER A 219 5.83 -6.86 -30.85
N GLN A 220 6.46 -7.16 -29.70
CA GLN A 220 6.55 -8.48 -29.11
C GLN A 220 6.60 -8.33 -27.58
N ALA A 221 6.08 -9.34 -26.89
CA ALA A 221 6.18 -9.48 -25.45
C ALA A 221 6.39 -10.95 -25.10
N ARG A 222 6.95 -11.21 -23.91
CA ARG A 222 6.80 -12.52 -23.28
C ARG A 222 5.63 -12.44 -22.33
N THR A 223 4.81 -13.48 -22.29
CA THR A 223 3.61 -13.54 -21.48
C THR A 223 3.58 -14.79 -20.61
N THR A 224 2.73 -14.78 -19.59
CA THR A 224 2.29 -15.96 -18.85
C THR A 224 0.90 -15.67 -18.25
N PRO A 225 -0.04 -16.64 -18.29
CA PRO A 225 -1.34 -16.43 -17.67
C PRO A 225 -1.21 -16.32 -16.15
N LEU A 226 -2.10 -15.52 -15.57
CA LEU A 226 -2.30 -15.41 -14.12
C LEU A 226 -3.71 -15.85 -13.76
N THR A 227 -3.89 -16.24 -12.50
CA THR A 227 -5.21 -16.27 -11.87
C THR A 227 -5.67 -14.86 -11.46
N ALA A 228 -6.97 -14.67 -11.27
CA ALA A 228 -7.54 -13.43 -10.72
C ALA A 228 -6.87 -13.05 -9.38
N SER A 229 -6.64 -14.05 -8.52
CA SER A 229 -5.98 -13.88 -7.22
C SER A 229 -4.54 -13.34 -7.36
N GLU A 230 -3.74 -13.88 -8.28
CA GLU A 230 -2.37 -13.40 -8.55
C GLU A 230 -2.37 -11.98 -9.12
N ALA A 231 -3.28 -11.69 -10.06
CA ALA A 231 -3.41 -10.35 -10.64
C ALA A 231 -3.81 -9.31 -9.59
N LEU A 232 -4.78 -9.65 -8.73
CA LEU A 232 -5.20 -8.79 -7.63
C LEU A 232 -4.08 -8.59 -6.59
N ALA A 233 -3.30 -9.62 -6.28
CA ALA A 233 -2.15 -9.49 -5.39
C ALA A 233 -1.14 -8.48 -5.95
N TRP A 234 -0.91 -8.53 -7.27
CA TRP A 234 0.02 -7.63 -7.95
C TRP A 234 -0.48 -6.18 -7.95
N LEU A 235 -1.75 -5.97 -8.31
CA LEU A 235 -2.41 -4.65 -8.28
C LEU A 235 -2.42 -4.05 -6.87
N ALA A 236 -2.79 -4.84 -5.86
CA ALA A 236 -2.85 -4.37 -4.49
C ALA A 236 -1.46 -4.02 -3.95
N TRP A 237 -0.42 -4.80 -4.27
CA TRP A 237 0.94 -4.44 -3.88
C TRP A 237 1.41 -3.16 -4.58
N ALA A 238 1.13 -3.01 -5.88
CA ALA A 238 1.48 -1.79 -6.62
C ALA A 238 0.81 -0.58 -5.99
N GLY A 239 -0.48 -0.69 -5.64
CA GLY A 239 -1.22 0.34 -4.94
C GLY A 239 -0.76 0.60 -3.50
N ALA A 240 -0.23 -0.41 -2.81
CA ALA A 240 0.27 -0.25 -1.45
C ALA A 240 1.65 0.42 -1.41
N SER A 241 2.50 0.14 -2.40
CA SER A 241 3.90 0.57 -2.44
C SER A 241 4.08 2.03 -2.87
N GLY A 242 5.27 2.57 -2.57
CA GLY A 242 5.70 3.89 -3.03
C GLY A 242 6.57 3.87 -4.29
N GLY A 243 6.72 2.70 -4.93
CA GLY A 243 7.86 2.46 -5.83
C GLY A 243 9.19 2.39 -5.05
N ALA A 244 10.30 2.67 -5.73
CA ALA A 244 11.66 2.63 -5.20
C ALA A 244 11.95 3.75 -4.17
N HIS A 245 11.33 4.93 -4.32
CA HIS A 245 11.65 6.09 -3.47
C HIS A 245 10.44 6.77 -2.83
N GLY A 246 9.24 6.55 -3.36
CA GLY A 246 8.02 7.15 -2.82
C GLY A 246 7.62 6.51 -1.49
N LYS A 247 6.67 7.15 -0.81
CA LYS A 247 6.17 6.60 0.45
C LYS A 247 5.17 5.48 0.21
N ARG A 248 5.33 4.39 0.94
CA ARG A 248 4.33 3.32 1.04
C ARG A 248 3.01 3.91 1.57
N ARG A 249 1.90 3.54 0.93
CA ARG A 249 0.52 3.91 1.31
C ARG A 249 -0.14 2.87 2.22
N GLY A 250 0.26 1.60 2.08
CA GLY A 250 -0.16 0.49 2.94
C GLY A 250 -1.09 -0.49 2.23
N THR A 251 -1.11 -1.75 2.70
CA THR A 251 -1.85 -2.82 2.04
C THR A 251 -3.35 -2.54 2.00
N ALA A 252 -3.94 -1.93 3.04
CA ALA A 252 -5.36 -1.59 3.06
C ALA A 252 -5.72 -0.65 1.90
N THR A 253 -4.95 0.42 1.71
CA THR A 253 -5.14 1.34 0.59
C THR A 253 -4.90 0.64 -0.75
N GLY A 254 -3.86 -0.18 -0.86
CA GLY A 254 -3.58 -0.95 -2.07
C GLY A 254 -4.72 -1.88 -2.48
N ARG A 255 -5.29 -2.61 -1.51
CA ARG A 255 -6.47 -3.47 -1.69
C ARG A 255 -7.68 -2.67 -2.18
N GLY A 256 -8.00 -1.56 -1.54
CA GLY A 256 -9.10 -0.68 -1.93
C GLY A 256 -8.94 -0.11 -3.34
N GLU A 257 -7.75 0.39 -3.69
CA GLU A 257 -7.48 0.92 -5.03
C GLU A 257 -7.54 -0.17 -6.11
N ALA A 258 -7.12 -1.41 -5.80
CA ALA A 258 -7.21 -2.52 -6.74
C ALA A 258 -8.67 -2.94 -7.01
N TRP A 259 -9.51 -2.99 -5.96
CA TRP A 259 -10.96 -3.20 -6.11
C TRP A 259 -11.59 -2.09 -6.96
N TRP A 260 -11.30 -0.83 -6.62
CA TRP A 260 -11.83 0.31 -7.37
C TRP A 260 -11.42 0.30 -8.85
N PHE A 261 -10.15 0.00 -9.14
CA PHE A 261 -9.66 -0.09 -10.52
C PHE A 261 -10.38 -1.19 -11.31
N LEU A 262 -10.46 -2.39 -10.75
CA LEU A 262 -11.12 -3.52 -11.41
C LEU A 262 -12.62 -3.26 -11.61
N ALA A 263 -13.31 -2.72 -10.61
CA ALA A 263 -14.71 -2.32 -10.73
C ALA A 263 -14.92 -1.22 -11.79
N THR A 264 -13.97 -0.28 -11.93
CA THR A 264 -14.04 0.73 -12.99
C THR A 264 -13.91 0.09 -14.37
N PHE A 265 -12.93 -0.80 -14.54
CA PHE A 265 -12.69 -1.47 -15.82
C PHE A 265 -13.85 -2.38 -16.26
N THR A 266 -14.51 -3.04 -15.31
CA THR A 266 -15.66 -3.91 -15.59
C THR A 266 -17.01 -3.16 -15.57
N GLY A 267 -17.00 -1.83 -15.39
CA GLY A 267 -18.20 -1.00 -15.30
C GLY A 267 -19.00 -1.15 -14.00
N MET A 268 -18.59 -2.03 -13.08
CA MET A 268 -19.26 -2.23 -11.78
C MET A 268 -19.13 -1.04 -10.82
N ALA A 269 -18.26 -0.07 -11.11
CA ALA A 269 -18.12 1.17 -10.33
C ALA A 269 -19.37 2.06 -10.38
N ASP A 270 -20.26 1.89 -11.37
CA ASP A 270 -21.52 2.64 -11.48
C ASP A 270 -22.46 2.39 -10.29
N ASP A 271 -22.41 1.20 -9.70
CA ASP A 271 -23.20 0.77 -8.55
C ASP A 271 -22.35 0.63 -7.26
N TRP A 272 -21.28 1.41 -7.15
CA TRP A 272 -20.35 1.33 -6.01
C TRP A 272 -21.03 1.65 -4.65
N PRO A 273 -20.77 0.86 -3.59
CA PRO A 273 -19.85 -0.28 -3.54
C PRO A 273 -20.41 -1.56 -4.15
N CYS A 274 -19.54 -2.30 -4.85
CA CYS A 274 -19.92 -3.57 -5.48
C CYS A 274 -20.30 -4.62 -4.42
N ASP A 275 -21.29 -5.45 -4.74
CA ASP A 275 -21.50 -6.70 -4.01
C ASP A 275 -20.30 -7.63 -4.21
N ALA A 276 -19.80 -8.22 -3.13
CA ALA A 276 -18.54 -8.96 -3.15
C ALA A 276 -18.65 -10.35 -3.82
N GLU A 277 -19.85 -10.95 -3.86
CA GLU A 277 -20.09 -12.21 -4.55
C GLU A 277 -20.25 -11.95 -6.05
N GLU A 278 -21.04 -10.94 -6.44
CA GLU A 278 -21.17 -10.52 -7.84
C GLU A 278 -19.84 -10.07 -8.43
N PHE A 279 -19.04 -9.33 -7.67
CA PHE A 279 -17.72 -8.91 -8.10
C PHE A 279 -16.79 -10.10 -8.33
N ALA A 280 -16.88 -11.14 -7.48
CA ALA A 280 -16.11 -12.37 -7.66
C ALA A 280 -16.44 -13.06 -8.99
N ASP A 281 -17.73 -13.19 -9.29
CA ASP A 281 -18.20 -13.84 -10.52
C ASP A 281 -17.69 -13.11 -11.77
N VAL A 282 -17.65 -11.77 -11.73
CA VAL A 282 -17.09 -10.95 -12.81
C VAL A 282 -15.57 -11.11 -12.91
N LEU A 283 -14.83 -11.07 -11.81
CA LEU A 283 -13.37 -11.26 -11.87
C LEU A 283 -12.98 -12.66 -12.36
N ASP A 284 -13.76 -13.69 -12.04
CA ASP A 284 -13.53 -15.06 -12.51
C ASP A 284 -13.81 -15.24 -14.02
N SER A 285 -14.54 -14.32 -14.66
CA SER A 285 -14.77 -14.35 -16.12
C SER A 285 -13.65 -13.68 -16.93
N LEU A 286 -12.76 -12.93 -16.27
CA LEU A 286 -11.65 -12.22 -16.93
C LEU A 286 -10.43 -13.11 -17.15
N ASP A 287 -9.71 -12.83 -18.23
CA ASP A 287 -8.41 -13.42 -18.53
C ASP A 287 -7.29 -12.47 -18.10
N TYR A 288 -6.35 -12.97 -17.28
CA TYR A 288 -5.23 -12.19 -16.76
C TYR A 288 -3.91 -12.68 -17.33
N THR A 289 -3.09 -11.76 -17.83
CA THR A 289 -1.80 -12.08 -18.44
C THR A 289 -0.70 -11.16 -17.93
N ALA A 290 0.27 -11.71 -17.20
CA ALA A 290 1.52 -11.01 -16.93
C ALA A 290 2.37 -10.94 -18.20
N TYR A 291 3.11 -9.85 -18.38
CA TYR A 291 4.03 -9.73 -19.51
C TYR A 291 5.37 -9.10 -19.15
N THR A 292 6.35 -9.27 -20.03
CA THR A 292 7.60 -8.50 -20.03
C THR A 292 8.04 -8.25 -21.47
N TYR A 293 8.94 -7.29 -21.69
CA TYR A 293 9.37 -6.85 -23.02
C TYR A 293 10.87 -6.51 -23.00
N ASP A 294 11.49 -6.43 -24.18
CA ASP A 294 12.96 -6.31 -24.29
C ASP A 294 13.55 -5.04 -23.65
N LYS A 295 12.73 -4.00 -23.47
CA LYS A 295 13.11 -2.73 -22.82
C LYS A 295 12.59 -2.62 -21.39
N ALA A 296 11.98 -3.68 -20.85
CA ALA A 296 11.59 -3.70 -19.45
C ALA A 296 12.85 -3.48 -18.60
N PRO A 297 12.80 -2.57 -17.62
CA PRO A 297 13.87 -2.40 -16.66
C PRO A 297 14.30 -3.73 -16.05
N THR A 298 15.62 -3.85 -15.84
CA THR A 298 16.25 -5.06 -15.29
C THR A 298 16.54 -4.93 -13.79
N GLY A 299 16.21 -3.78 -13.20
CA GLY A 299 16.22 -3.48 -11.77
C GLY A 299 15.03 -2.59 -11.43
N GLY A 300 14.74 -2.43 -10.13
CA GLY A 300 13.49 -1.83 -9.67
C GLY A 300 12.29 -2.75 -9.85
N TRP A 301 11.07 -2.19 -9.79
CA TRP A 301 9.82 -2.95 -9.81
C TRP A 301 8.93 -2.51 -10.96
N GLY A 302 8.13 -3.45 -11.50
CA GLY A 302 7.17 -3.16 -12.57
C GLY A 302 5.89 -3.96 -12.44
N LEU A 303 4.77 -3.29 -12.69
CA LEU A 303 3.45 -3.90 -12.90
C LEU A 303 3.21 -3.97 -14.41
N HIS A 304 3.29 -5.17 -14.98
CA HIS A 304 3.09 -5.43 -16.41
C HIS A 304 2.01 -6.48 -16.57
N LEU A 305 0.76 -6.01 -16.65
CA LEU A 305 -0.44 -6.84 -16.64
C LEU A 305 -1.33 -6.50 -17.83
N VAL A 306 -1.95 -7.50 -18.42
CA VAL A 306 -3.10 -7.33 -19.32
C VAL A 306 -4.29 -8.03 -18.68
N ILE A 307 -5.45 -7.37 -18.73
CA ILE A 307 -6.73 -7.91 -18.30
C ILE A 307 -7.65 -7.87 -19.51
N GLU A 308 -8.19 -9.02 -19.88
CA GLU A 308 -9.12 -9.18 -21.00
C GLU A 308 -10.48 -9.59 -20.44
N ASP A 309 -11.52 -8.91 -20.89
CA ASP A 309 -12.93 -9.25 -20.68
C ASP A 309 -13.44 -9.89 -21.98
N PRO A 310 -13.53 -11.23 -22.04
CA PRO A 310 -13.96 -11.92 -23.25
C PRO A 310 -15.44 -11.73 -23.57
N GLU A 311 -16.27 -11.35 -22.59
CA GLU A 311 -17.71 -11.16 -22.78
C GLU A 311 -18.00 -9.83 -23.47
N GLU A 312 -17.32 -8.76 -23.03
CA GLU A 312 -17.41 -7.44 -23.65
C GLU A 312 -16.43 -7.26 -24.83
N GLY A 313 -15.48 -8.19 -25.00
CA GLY A 313 -14.46 -8.12 -26.05
C GLY A 313 -13.50 -6.94 -25.85
N LEU A 314 -13.21 -6.60 -24.59
CA LEU A 314 -12.32 -5.51 -24.20
C LEU A 314 -11.05 -6.05 -23.58
N ALA A 315 -9.93 -5.34 -23.76
CA ALA A 315 -8.70 -5.62 -23.04
C ALA A 315 -8.00 -4.33 -22.62
N ILE A 316 -7.43 -4.32 -21.42
CA ILE A 316 -6.59 -3.25 -20.90
C ILE A 316 -5.17 -3.74 -20.65
N ALA A 317 -4.19 -3.09 -21.28
CA ALA A 317 -2.78 -3.31 -21.00
C ALA A 317 -2.26 -2.24 -20.03
N LEU A 318 -1.62 -2.67 -18.95
CA LEU A 318 -1.11 -1.85 -17.85
C LEU A 318 0.40 -1.95 -17.79
N ARG A 319 1.08 -0.80 -17.81
CA ARG A 319 2.52 -0.68 -17.54
C ARG A 319 2.74 0.34 -16.44
N ALA A 320 3.23 -0.09 -15.29
CA ALA A 320 3.91 0.81 -14.37
C ALA A 320 5.32 0.27 -14.14
N THR A 321 6.32 1.15 -14.10
CA THR A 321 7.67 0.74 -13.76
C THR A 321 8.38 1.84 -13.02
N ASP A 322 9.12 1.47 -12.00
CA ASP A 322 9.96 2.38 -11.25
C ASP A 322 11.36 1.80 -11.10
N ASN A 323 12.35 2.67 -11.24
CA ASN A 323 13.76 2.29 -11.20
C ASN A 323 14.38 2.83 -9.91
N ASP A 324 15.28 2.04 -9.32
CA ASP A 324 16.15 2.46 -8.20
C ASP A 324 17.13 3.58 -8.58
#